data_AF-A0A926CYZ2-F1
#
_entry.id   AF-A0A926CYZ2-F1
#
_cell.length_a   1.000
_cell.length_b   1.000
_cell.length_c   1.000
_cell.angle_alpha   90.00
_cell.angle_beta   90.00
_cell.angle_gamma   90.00
#
_symmetry.space_group_name_H-M   'P 1'
#
loop_
_entity.id
_entity.type
_entity.pdbx_description
1 polymer ?
#
loop_
_entity_poly.entity_id
_entity_poly.type
_entity_poly.pdbx_seq_one_letter_code
_entity_poly.pdbx_strand_id
1 'polypeptide(L)'
;MACEVIDRFWMIDAQGYTTKPSGDIQFSYDDAEHLAAGNTITEADLKAERYDETSDNWELYPVGGVVNTTSDYVTGVLFNNSDFTRTWTLLDQTTHLLPIDLISYAATCFSNNAVLTWATASEINTDYFIIEMSADGIQYEFAATIQAAGNVSGENQYSYMIENNSAVYYKLKLVNLNGGVEELRTISIDCGAENDYTVNAFASGLQEITLQAFGLGKGNYNLQIFDISGK
;
A
#
# COMPACT_ATOMS: atom_id res chain seq x y z
N MET A 1 -3.69 -3.84 -8.02
CA MET A 1 -4.21 -5.18 -7.66
C MET A 1 -5.72 -5.06 -7.57
N ALA A 2 -6.49 -6.02 -8.06
CA ALA A 2 -7.95 -5.99 -7.93
C ALA A 2 -8.32 -6.53 -6.54
N CYS A 3 -9.15 -5.80 -5.79
CA CYS A 3 -9.75 -6.30 -4.55
C CYS A 3 -10.73 -7.43 -4.90
N GLU A 4 -10.62 -8.58 -4.24
CA GLU A 4 -11.56 -9.69 -4.42
C GLU A 4 -12.71 -9.52 -3.43
N VAL A 5 -13.84 -9.04 -3.94
CA VAL A 5 -15.09 -8.88 -3.21
C VAL A 5 -16.07 -9.98 -3.61
N ILE A 6 -16.90 -10.42 -2.67
CA ILE A 6 -18.03 -11.27 -3.05
C ILE A 6 -18.95 -10.48 -3.99
N ASP A 7 -19.61 -11.16 -4.92
CA ASP A 7 -20.53 -10.53 -5.89
C ASP A 7 -21.88 -10.17 -5.22
N ARG A 8 -21.82 -9.44 -4.10
CA ARG A 8 -22.97 -8.98 -3.31
C ARG A 8 -22.72 -7.62 -2.70
N PHE A 9 -23.79 -6.83 -2.70
CA PHE A 9 -23.86 -5.57 -1.99
C PHE A 9 -25.10 -5.56 -1.10
N TRP A 10 -24.92 -5.07 0.12
CA TRP A 10 -26.03 -4.75 1.01
C TRP A 10 -26.25 -3.25 0.97
N MET A 11 -27.48 -2.88 0.60
CA MET A 11 -27.92 -1.50 0.57
C MET A 11 -28.89 -1.28 1.72
N ILE A 12 -28.43 -0.55 2.74
CA ILE A 12 -29.15 -0.32 3.97
C ILE A 12 -29.62 1.14 3.98
N ASP A 13 -30.84 1.36 3.51
CA ASP A 13 -31.45 2.68 3.51
C ASP A 13 -31.98 3.03 4.90
N ALA A 14 -31.32 3.96 5.60
CA ALA A 14 -31.86 4.54 6.82
C ALA A 14 -32.75 5.74 6.53
N GLN A 15 -34.06 5.54 6.58
CA GLN A 15 -35.04 6.60 6.42
C GLN A 15 -35.67 6.97 7.76
N GLY A 16 -35.99 8.26 7.95
CA GLY A 16 -36.80 8.72 9.08
C GLY A 16 -36.07 8.89 10.42
N TYR A 17 -34.73 8.95 10.42
CA TYR A 17 -33.93 9.19 11.62
C TYR A 17 -33.63 10.67 11.82
N THR A 18 -33.86 11.19 13.03
CA THR A 18 -33.34 12.50 13.46
C THR A 18 -31.86 12.45 13.82
N THR A 19 -31.36 11.28 14.19
CA THR A 19 -29.95 10.97 14.43
C THR A 19 -29.69 9.58 13.89
N LYS A 20 -28.68 9.41 13.04
CA LYS A 20 -28.31 8.10 12.48
C LYS A 20 -28.11 7.08 13.61
N PRO A 21 -28.47 5.80 13.41
CA PRO A 21 -28.30 4.76 14.43
C PRO A 21 -26.83 4.35 14.59
N SER A 22 -26.53 3.67 15.70
CA SER A 22 -25.33 2.87 15.93
C SER A 22 -25.73 1.43 16.28
N GLY A 23 -24.86 0.46 16.01
CA GLY A 23 -25.17 -0.94 16.27
C GLY A 23 -24.16 -1.93 15.69
N ASP A 24 -24.66 -3.15 15.46
CA ASP A 24 -23.95 -4.28 14.84
C ASP A 24 -24.75 -4.75 13.61
N ILE A 25 -24.07 -5.06 12.52
CA ILE A 25 -24.66 -5.66 11.32
C ILE A 25 -24.09 -7.07 11.14
N GLN A 26 -24.98 -8.02 10.86
CA GLN A 26 -24.62 -9.34 10.39
C GLN A 26 -24.89 -9.44 8.89
N PHE A 27 -23.88 -9.88 8.12
CA PHE A 27 -23.99 -10.14 6.70
C PHE A 27 -23.93 -11.64 6.43
N SER A 28 -25.00 -12.22 5.89
CA SER A 28 -25.02 -13.62 5.44
C SER A 28 -24.77 -13.71 3.94
N TYR A 29 -23.87 -14.59 3.52
CA TYR A 29 -23.58 -14.88 2.12
C TYR A 29 -24.05 -16.29 1.76
N ASP A 30 -23.94 -16.65 0.47
CA ASP A 30 -24.27 -17.98 -0.02
C ASP A 30 -22.98 -18.72 -0.35
N ASP A 31 -22.75 -19.85 0.32
CA ASP A 31 -21.59 -20.71 0.11
C ASP A 31 -21.45 -21.14 -1.36
N ALA A 32 -22.56 -21.30 -2.10
CA ALA A 32 -22.51 -21.68 -3.51
C ALA A 32 -21.85 -20.61 -4.40
N GLU A 33 -21.89 -19.33 -4.02
CA GLU A 33 -21.19 -18.25 -4.71
C GLU A 33 -19.70 -18.23 -4.38
N HIS A 34 -19.36 -18.53 -3.11
CA HIS A 34 -17.97 -18.68 -2.70
C HIS A 34 -17.29 -19.85 -3.44
N LEU A 35 -17.99 -20.99 -3.53
CA LEU A 35 -17.50 -22.21 -4.20
C LEU A 35 -17.57 -22.18 -5.74
N ALA A 36 -18.01 -21.06 -6.33
CA ALA A 36 -18.13 -20.92 -7.77
C ALA A 36 -16.75 -21.06 -8.47
N ALA A 37 -16.74 -21.73 -9.63
CA ALA A 37 -15.51 -21.96 -10.37
C ALA A 37 -14.85 -20.64 -10.79
N GLY A 38 -13.59 -20.44 -10.40
CA GLY A 38 -12.84 -19.22 -10.67
C GLY A 38 -12.85 -18.20 -9.54
N ASN A 39 -13.57 -18.47 -8.44
CA ASN A 39 -13.46 -17.69 -7.22
C ASN A 39 -12.15 -18.01 -6.49
N THR A 40 -11.41 -16.98 -6.10
CA THR A 40 -10.12 -17.05 -5.40
C THR A 40 -10.18 -16.47 -3.99
N ILE A 41 -11.34 -16.00 -3.56
CA ILE A 41 -11.59 -15.46 -2.22
C ILE A 41 -11.30 -16.52 -1.16
N THR A 42 -10.49 -16.15 -0.17
CA THR A 42 -10.31 -16.94 1.04
C THR A 42 -11.44 -16.65 2.02
N GLU A 43 -12.38 -17.58 2.15
CA GLU A 43 -13.60 -17.41 2.95
C GLU A 43 -13.32 -17.02 4.42
N ALA A 44 -12.29 -17.64 5.01
CA ALA A 44 -11.86 -17.38 6.38
C ALA A 44 -11.37 -15.93 6.61
N ASP A 45 -11.06 -15.23 5.52
CA ASP A 45 -10.55 -13.88 5.49
C ASP A 45 -11.61 -12.84 5.12
N LEU A 46 -12.88 -13.25 5.00
CA LEU A 46 -13.98 -12.33 4.76
C LEU A 46 -14.11 -11.29 5.87
N LYS A 47 -14.19 -10.02 5.46
CA LYS A 47 -14.46 -8.85 6.30
C LYS A 47 -15.49 -7.94 5.64
N ALA A 48 -16.24 -7.21 6.45
CA ALA A 48 -17.15 -6.20 5.92
C ALA A 48 -16.41 -4.92 5.56
N GLU A 49 -16.75 -4.37 4.41
CA GLU A 49 -16.28 -3.08 3.91
C GLU A 49 -17.48 -2.19 3.60
N ARG A 50 -17.32 -0.88 3.79
CA ARG A 50 -18.36 0.10 3.52
C ARG A 50 -17.93 1.10 2.45
N TYR A 51 -18.90 1.65 1.74
CA TYR A 51 -18.67 2.75 0.82
C TYR A 51 -18.88 4.10 1.53
N ASP A 52 -17.85 4.96 1.52
CA ASP A 52 -17.96 6.35 1.94
C ASP A 52 -18.44 7.21 0.76
N GLU A 53 -19.69 7.64 0.81
CA GLU A 53 -20.25 8.56 -0.18
C GLU A 53 -19.59 9.95 -0.13
N THR A 54 -18.93 10.33 0.97
CA THR A 54 -18.28 11.63 1.11
C THR A 54 -16.95 11.66 0.38
N SER A 55 -16.15 10.60 0.57
CA SER A 55 -14.82 10.46 -0.03
C SER A 55 -14.83 9.72 -1.36
N ASP A 56 -16.01 9.27 -1.80
CA ASP A 56 -16.23 8.50 -3.04
C ASP A 56 -15.32 7.27 -3.14
N ASN A 57 -15.16 6.56 -2.03
CA ASN A 57 -14.23 5.45 -1.91
C ASN A 57 -14.76 4.33 -1.00
N TRP A 58 -14.29 3.11 -1.24
CA TRP A 58 -14.45 1.98 -0.33
C TRP A 58 -13.46 2.11 0.83
N GLU A 59 -13.93 1.91 2.05
CA GLU A 59 -13.14 2.04 3.26
C GLU A 59 -13.34 0.85 4.22
N LEU A 60 -12.20 0.33 4.70
CA LEU A 60 -12.15 -0.62 5.80
C LEU A 60 -12.15 0.14 7.14
N TYR A 61 -13.30 0.66 7.57
CA TYR A 61 -13.35 1.40 8.85
C TYR A 61 -14.56 1.10 9.74
N PRO A 62 -14.33 0.70 11.02
CA PRO A 62 -13.19 -0.10 11.48
C PRO A 62 -13.36 -1.55 11.02
N VAL A 63 -12.26 -2.23 10.72
CA VAL A 63 -12.24 -3.67 10.36
C VAL A 63 -13.06 -4.44 11.40
N GLY A 64 -14.24 -4.89 10.98
CA GLY A 64 -15.23 -5.52 11.84
C GLY A 64 -15.86 -6.68 11.08
N GLY A 65 -15.99 -7.81 11.75
CA GLY A 65 -16.44 -9.03 11.10
C GLY A 65 -15.64 -10.25 11.52
N VAL A 66 -16.25 -11.11 12.33
CA VAL A 66 -15.80 -12.49 12.50
C VAL A 66 -16.62 -13.34 11.55
N VAL A 67 -15.94 -13.94 10.57
CA VAL A 67 -16.59 -14.89 9.66
C VAL A 67 -16.85 -16.21 10.39
N ASN A 68 -18.02 -16.76 10.16
CA ASN A 68 -18.37 -18.14 10.47
C ASN A 68 -18.58 -18.87 9.14
N THR A 69 -17.56 -19.60 8.70
CA THR A 69 -17.56 -20.37 7.44
C THR A 69 -18.39 -21.65 7.50
N THR A 70 -19.02 -21.95 8.66
CA THR A 70 -19.95 -23.09 8.78
C THR A 70 -21.40 -22.65 8.60
N SER A 71 -21.67 -21.37 8.86
CA SER A 71 -23.02 -20.80 8.83
C SER A 71 -23.14 -19.63 7.84
N ASP A 72 -22.08 -19.39 7.06
CA ASP A 72 -21.99 -18.44 5.95
C ASP A 72 -22.40 -17.02 6.32
N TYR A 73 -21.86 -16.51 7.43
CA TYR A 73 -22.07 -15.13 7.83
C TYR A 73 -20.85 -14.47 8.44
N VAL A 74 -20.82 -13.14 8.37
CA VAL A 74 -19.89 -12.25 9.06
C VAL A 74 -20.67 -11.45 10.10
N THR A 75 -20.22 -11.48 11.36
CA THR A 75 -20.87 -10.82 12.51
C THR A 75 -19.92 -9.90 13.25
N GLY A 76 -20.42 -9.00 14.10
CA GLY A 76 -19.56 -8.10 14.86
C GLY A 76 -19.09 -6.93 14.00
N VAL A 77 -19.88 -6.55 13.00
CA VAL A 77 -19.63 -5.38 12.17
C VAL A 77 -20.25 -4.18 12.88
N LEU A 78 -19.48 -3.60 13.80
CA LEU A 78 -19.90 -2.48 14.61
C LEU A 78 -19.86 -1.18 13.81
N PHE A 79 -20.89 -0.35 13.93
CA PHE A 79 -20.95 0.97 13.32
C PHE A 79 -21.49 2.01 14.31
N ASN A 80 -20.95 3.24 14.25
CA ASN A 80 -21.48 4.37 14.99
C ASN A 80 -22.36 5.26 14.08
N ASN A 81 -22.99 6.28 14.68
CA ASN A 81 -23.88 7.20 13.96
C ASN A 81 -23.18 7.90 12.78
N SER A 82 -21.89 8.25 12.93
CA SER A 82 -21.08 8.84 11.85
C SER A 82 -20.81 7.87 10.72
N ASP A 83 -20.75 6.58 11.05
CA ASP A 83 -20.20 5.53 10.19
C ASP A 83 -21.31 4.75 9.46
N PHE A 84 -22.57 5.04 9.79
CA PHE A 84 -23.72 4.45 9.12
C PHE A 84 -23.80 4.98 7.66
N THR A 85 -23.29 4.16 6.74
CA THR A 85 -23.35 4.36 5.30
C THR A 85 -24.31 3.38 4.66
N ARG A 86 -24.73 3.69 3.44
CA ARG A 86 -25.76 2.95 2.72
C ARG A 86 -25.25 1.61 2.19
N THR A 87 -24.04 1.59 1.63
CA THR A 87 -23.57 0.46 0.84
C THR A 87 -22.45 -0.28 1.55
N TRP A 88 -22.60 -1.60 1.64
CA TRP A 88 -21.65 -2.52 2.26
C TRP A 88 -21.39 -3.72 1.36
N THR A 89 -20.22 -4.34 1.49
CA THR A 89 -19.88 -5.61 0.85
C THR A 89 -19.01 -6.46 1.79
N LEU A 90 -18.72 -7.71 1.40
CA LEU A 90 -17.68 -8.51 2.04
C LEU A 90 -16.51 -8.68 1.08
N LEU A 91 -15.30 -8.63 1.61
CA LEU A 91 -14.08 -8.79 0.83
C LEU A 91 -13.11 -9.73 1.50
N ASP A 92 -12.22 -10.33 0.70
CA ASP A 92 -11.05 -11.02 1.20
C ASP A 92 -10.01 -9.98 1.64
N GLN A 93 -9.83 -9.83 2.96
CA GLN A 93 -8.91 -8.84 3.54
C GLN A 93 -7.46 -9.04 3.08
N THR A 94 -7.06 -10.23 2.64
CA THR A 94 -5.69 -10.52 2.22
C THR A 94 -5.39 -9.95 0.83
N THR A 95 -6.43 -9.80 -0.01
CA THR A 95 -6.33 -9.22 -1.36
C THR A 95 -6.57 -7.72 -1.36
N HIS A 96 -7.16 -7.20 -0.28
CA HIS A 96 -7.39 -5.78 -0.10
C HIS A 96 -6.15 -5.12 0.52
N LEU A 97 -5.17 -4.82 -0.34
CA LEU A 97 -4.13 -3.86 -0.02
C LEU A 97 -4.78 -2.48 0.00
N LEU A 98 -5.03 -1.91 1.19
CA LEU A 98 -5.39 -0.51 1.27
C LEU A 98 -4.21 0.29 0.71
N PRO A 99 -4.42 1.11 -0.33
CA PRO A 99 -3.35 1.95 -0.82
C PRO A 99 -2.94 2.89 0.30
N ILE A 100 -1.67 2.84 0.68
CA ILE A 100 -1.08 3.96 1.38
C ILE A 100 -0.88 5.10 0.39
N ASP A 101 -1.35 6.29 0.74
CA ASP A 101 -1.06 7.49 -0.03
C ASP A 101 0.37 7.97 0.30
N LEU A 102 1.36 7.39 -0.36
CA LEU A 102 2.74 7.84 -0.27
C LEU A 102 2.86 9.23 -0.92
N ILE A 103 2.98 10.27 -0.08
CA ILE A 103 3.16 11.66 -0.51
C ILE A 103 4.53 11.82 -1.18
N SER A 104 5.57 11.31 -0.54
CA SER A 104 6.94 11.45 -1.03
C SER A 104 7.83 10.30 -0.57
N TYR A 105 8.85 10.01 -1.36
CA TYR A 105 9.99 9.18 -0.97
C TYR A 105 11.21 9.68 -1.74
N ALA A 106 12.25 10.08 -1.02
CA ALA A 106 13.45 10.70 -1.55
C ALA A 106 14.70 10.22 -0.80
N ALA A 107 15.86 10.41 -1.42
CA ALA A 107 17.15 10.12 -0.80
C ALA A 107 18.09 11.32 -0.99
N THR A 108 18.95 11.54 0.00
CA THR A 108 20.02 12.55 -0.03
C THR A 108 21.30 11.97 0.54
N CYS A 109 22.46 12.47 0.11
CA CYS A 109 23.73 12.04 0.67
C CYS A 109 24.15 12.94 1.83
N PHE A 110 24.54 12.33 2.94
CA PHE A 110 25.13 13.01 4.09
C PHE A 110 26.37 12.24 4.56
N SER A 111 27.55 12.84 4.43
CA SER A 111 28.82 12.21 4.84
C SER A 111 29.03 10.80 4.26
N ASN A 112 28.78 10.62 2.96
CA ASN A 112 28.82 9.34 2.22
C ASN A 112 27.75 8.31 2.62
N ASN A 113 26.81 8.67 3.49
CA ASN A 113 25.67 7.83 3.85
C ASN A 113 24.42 8.27 3.06
N ALA A 114 23.55 7.32 2.74
CA ALA A 114 22.24 7.64 2.18
C ALA A 114 21.25 7.94 3.31
N VAL A 115 20.59 9.10 3.24
CA VAL A 115 19.49 9.49 4.11
C VAL A 115 18.21 9.42 3.30
N LEU A 116 17.37 8.46 3.63
CA LEU A 116 16.08 8.21 3.02
C LEU A 116 15.01 8.94 3.80
N THR A 117 14.12 9.66 3.13
CA THR A 117 12.98 10.35 3.74
C THR A 117 11.71 10.02 2.99
N TRP A 118 10.62 9.76 3.71
CA TRP A 118 9.30 9.59 3.12
C TRP A 118 8.21 10.23 3.97
N ALA A 119 7.09 10.51 3.31
CA ALA A 119 5.89 10.98 3.95
C ALA A 119 4.65 10.26 3.41
N THR A 120 3.69 10.01 4.29
CA THR A 120 2.44 9.28 4.01
C THR A 120 1.27 10.19 4.38
N ALA A 121 0.18 10.20 3.61
CA ALA A 121 -0.99 11.03 3.91
C ALA A 121 -1.94 10.38 4.91
N SER A 122 -1.96 9.05 4.94
CA SER A 122 -2.78 8.24 5.83
C SER A 122 -2.14 6.86 5.98
N GLU A 123 -2.20 6.28 7.17
CA GLU A 123 -1.64 4.95 7.48
C GLU A 123 -2.70 4.03 8.07
N ILE A 124 -3.66 3.63 7.24
CA ILE A 124 -4.76 2.74 7.65
C ILE A 124 -4.31 1.30 7.48
N ASN A 125 -4.38 0.51 8.56
CA ASN A 125 -3.96 -0.89 8.61
C ASN A 125 -2.50 -1.15 8.25
N THR A 126 -1.64 -0.13 8.35
CA THR A 126 -0.19 -0.28 8.21
C THR A 126 0.43 -0.74 9.53
N ASP A 127 1.28 -1.78 9.48
CA ASP A 127 2.11 -2.21 10.61
C ASP A 127 3.47 -1.49 10.59
N TYR A 128 4.26 -1.72 9.54
CA TYR A 128 5.61 -1.15 9.43
C TYR A 128 6.09 -1.03 7.98
N PHE A 129 7.17 -0.29 7.79
CA PHE A 129 7.88 -0.18 6.52
C PHE A 129 9.12 -1.06 6.52
N ILE A 130 9.45 -1.64 5.36
CA ILE A 130 10.72 -2.30 5.11
C ILE A 130 11.50 -1.44 4.12
N ILE A 131 12.77 -1.20 4.44
CA ILE A 131 13.74 -0.62 3.53
C ILE A 131 14.65 -1.75 3.06
N GLU A 132 14.73 -1.92 1.75
CA GLU A 132 15.73 -2.76 1.11
C GLU A 132 16.70 -1.91 0.31
N MET A 133 17.95 -2.35 0.22
CA MET A 133 19.01 -1.66 -0.51
C MET A 133 19.67 -2.61 -1.52
N SER A 134 20.18 -2.06 -2.62
CA SER A 134 20.85 -2.83 -3.65
C SER A 134 21.96 -2.01 -4.31
N ALA A 135 23.08 -2.66 -4.62
CA ALA A 135 24.16 -2.07 -5.42
C ALA A 135 23.88 -2.13 -6.94
N ASP A 136 23.10 -3.12 -7.39
CA ASP A 136 22.89 -3.41 -8.82
C ASP A 136 21.44 -3.19 -9.29
N GLY A 137 20.50 -2.92 -8.37
CA GLY A 137 19.09 -2.75 -8.66
C GLY A 137 18.37 -4.07 -9.00
N ILE A 138 19.04 -5.21 -8.83
CA ILE A 138 18.52 -6.55 -9.14
C ILE A 138 18.39 -7.36 -7.85
N GLN A 139 19.48 -7.47 -7.08
CA GLN A 139 19.50 -8.18 -5.80
C GLN A 139 19.36 -7.18 -4.67
N TYR A 140 18.24 -7.26 -3.97
CA TYR A 140 17.93 -6.40 -2.83
C TYR A 140 18.21 -7.12 -1.52
N GLU A 141 18.91 -6.44 -0.63
CA GLU A 141 19.20 -6.88 0.73
C GLU A 141 18.38 -6.06 1.73
N PHE A 142 17.98 -6.70 2.83
CA PHE A 142 17.29 -6.02 3.92
C PHE A 142 18.22 -4.97 4.55
N ALA A 143 17.72 -3.73 4.69
CA ALA A 143 18.43 -2.67 5.38
C ALA A 143 17.81 -2.40 6.76
N ALA A 144 16.48 -2.18 6.82
CA ALA A 144 15.81 -1.82 8.06
C ALA A 144 14.30 -2.06 8.05
N THR A 145 13.75 -2.12 9.26
CA THR A 145 12.30 -2.04 9.53
C THR A 145 12.01 -0.78 10.33
N ILE A 146 10.97 -0.05 9.94
CA ILE A 146 10.57 1.21 10.57
C ILE A 146 9.09 1.09 10.93
N GLN A 147 8.77 1.13 12.22
CA GLN A 147 7.39 1.04 12.68
C GLN A 147 6.59 2.22 12.11
N ALA A 148 5.41 1.93 11.56
CA ALA A 148 4.49 2.97 11.15
C ALA A 148 3.82 3.62 12.37
N ALA A 149 3.26 4.83 12.19
CA ALA A 149 2.52 5.51 13.23
C ALA A 149 1.23 4.74 13.60
N GLY A 150 0.67 4.01 12.63
CA GLY A 150 -0.39 3.02 12.81
C GLY A 150 -1.77 3.63 13.04
N ASN A 151 -2.72 3.40 12.12
CA ASN A 151 -4.12 3.85 12.20
C ASN A 151 -4.28 5.35 12.55
N VAL A 152 -3.39 6.20 12.02
CA VAL A 152 -3.47 7.65 12.16
C VAL A 152 -3.83 8.25 10.80
N SER A 153 -4.89 9.05 10.78
CA SER A 153 -5.20 9.95 9.67
C SER A 153 -4.37 11.22 9.80
N GLY A 154 -3.56 11.55 8.79
CA GLY A 154 -2.72 12.75 8.79
C GLY A 154 -1.32 12.48 8.22
N GLU A 155 -0.62 13.56 7.85
CA GLU A 155 0.73 13.46 7.29
C GLU A 155 1.72 12.94 8.34
N ASN A 156 2.34 11.78 8.08
CA ASN A 156 3.43 11.24 8.87
C ASN A 156 4.72 11.32 8.07
N GLN A 157 5.81 11.70 8.73
CA GLN A 157 7.12 11.87 8.11
C GLN A 157 8.15 10.97 8.78
N TYR A 158 9.00 10.35 7.97
CA TYR A 158 10.00 9.40 8.40
C TYR A 158 11.35 9.71 7.78
N SER A 159 12.40 9.28 8.46
CA SER A 159 13.77 9.35 7.98
C SER A 159 14.57 8.15 8.47
N TYR A 160 15.43 7.63 7.60
CA TYR A 160 16.37 6.57 7.96
C TYR A 160 17.71 6.79 7.25
N MET A 161 18.80 6.66 8.00
CA MET A 161 20.16 6.78 7.48
C MET A 161 20.79 5.40 7.35
N ILE A 162 21.35 5.11 6.17
CA ILE A 162 22.10 3.89 5.89
C ILE A 162 23.59 4.25 5.93
N GLU A 163 24.28 3.72 6.95
CA GLU A 163 25.72 3.91 7.14
C GLU A 163 26.56 2.94 6.30
N ASN A 164 27.77 3.35 5.90
CA ASN A 164 28.72 2.54 5.11
C ASN A 164 28.09 2.03 3.80
N ASN A 165 27.35 2.93 3.16
CA ASN A 165 26.47 2.61 2.06
C ASN A 165 27.24 2.37 0.75
N SER A 166 27.28 1.12 0.32
CA SER A 166 27.73 0.72 -1.03
C SER A 166 26.57 0.49 -2.00
N ALA A 167 25.33 0.65 -1.53
CA ALA A 167 24.15 0.54 -2.35
C ALA A 167 23.90 1.83 -3.14
N VAL A 168 23.18 1.69 -4.25
CA VAL A 168 22.75 2.79 -5.12
C VAL A 168 21.23 2.86 -5.22
N TYR A 169 20.53 1.75 -4.97
CA TYR A 169 19.08 1.63 -5.09
C TYR A 169 18.46 1.34 -3.73
N TYR A 170 17.35 2.00 -3.44
CA TYR A 170 16.59 1.85 -2.20
C TYR A 170 15.12 1.65 -2.52
N LYS A 171 14.56 0.60 -1.94
CA LYS A 171 13.18 0.21 -2.11
C LYS A 171 12.45 0.36 -0.78
N LEU A 172 11.34 1.07 -0.81
CA LEU A 172 10.42 1.19 0.30
C LEU A 172 9.24 0.23 0.08
N LYS A 173 9.03 -0.66 1.04
CA LYS A 173 7.87 -1.54 1.11
C LYS A 173 7.05 -1.22 2.34
N LEU A 174 5.76 -1.49 2.23
CA LEU A 174 4.78 -1.45 3.30
C LEU A 174 4.48 -2.89 3.75
N VAL A 175 4.28 -3.08 5.05
CA VAL A 175 3.66 -4.29 5.60
C VAL A 175 2.40 -3.89 6.34
N ASN A 176 1.29 -4.50 5.96
CA ASN A 176 -0.02 -4.30 6.56
C ASN A 176 -0.20 -5.18 7.81
N LEU A 177 -1.13 -4.83 8.69
CA LEU A 177 -1.43 -5.58 9.93
C LEU A 177 -1.86 -7.05 9.67
N ASN A 178 -2.33 -7.35 8.45
CA ASN A 178 -2.67 -8.71 8.01
C ASN A 178 -1.45 -9.48 7.46
N GLY A 179 -0.27 -8.88 7.45
CA GLY A 179 0.97 -9.45 6.89
C GLY A 179 1.14 -9.27 5.37
N GLY A 180 0.19 -8.62 4.70
CA GLY A 180 0.31 -8.26 3.29
C GLY A 180 1.46 -7.29 3.05
N VAL A 181 2.21 -7.48 1.96
CA VAL A 181 3.39 -6.66 1.62
C VAL A 181 3.17 -5.96 0.29
N GLU A 182 3.38 -4.65 0.26
CA GLU A 182 3.27 -3.84 -0.94
C GLU A 182 4.59 -3.09 -1.20
N GLU A 183 5.06 -3.10 -2.46
CA GLU A 183 6.17 -2.23 -2.86
C GLU A 183 5.63 -0.85 -3.22
N LEU A 184 6.09 0.19 -2.51
CA LEU A 184 5.59 1.54 -2.71
C LEU A 184 6.38 2.28 -3.78
N ARG A 185 7.71 2.31 -3.64
CA ARG A 185 8.59 3.04 -4.56
C ARG A 185 10.04 2.58 -4.42
N THR A 186 10.74 2.59 -5.56
CA THR A 186 12.20 2.48 -5.62
C THR A 186 12.80 3.83 -6.04
N ILE A 187 13.89 4.22 -5.41
CA ILE A 187 14.69 5.40 -5.76
C ILE A 187 16.17 5.03 -5.85
N SER A 188 16.97 5.91 -6.45
CA SER A 188 18.40 5.69 -6.55
C SER A 188 19.18 6.93 -6.11
N ILE A 189 20.28 6.72 -5.40
CA ILE A 189 21.28 7.75 -5.12
C ILE A 189 22.63 7.07 -4.93
N ASP A 190 23.69 7.64 -5.50
CA ASP A 190 25.05 7.18 -5.30
C ASP A 190 25.78 8.19 -4.39
N CYS A 191 26.09 7.76 -3.16
CA CYS A 191 26.81 8.57 -2.19
C CYS A 191 28.33 8.26 -2.14
N GLY A 192 28.79 7.35 -3.01
CA GLY A 192 30.19 6.93 -3.15
C GLY A 192 30.88 7.46 -4.41
N ALA A 193 30.13 7.99 -5.38
CA ALA A 193 30.71 8.64 -6.55
C ALA A 193 31.37 9.98 -6.16
N GLU A 194 32.70 10.03 -6.24
CA GLU A 194 33.45 11.29 -6.41
C GLU A 194 33.19 11.97 -7.77
N ASN A 195 32.26 11.45 -8.57
CA ASN A 195 31.89 12.04 -9.86
C ASN A 195 30.69 12.98 -9.69
N ASP A 196 30.83 14.20 -10.22
CA ASP A 196 29.83 15.28 -10.18
C ASP A 196 28.48 14.96 -10.85
N TYR A 197 28.28 13.75 -11.39
CA TYR A 197 27.02 13.33 -12.00
C TYR A 197 26.86 11.81 -12.04
N THR A 198 25.62 11.35 -11.92
CA THR A 198 25.23 9.93 -12.04
C THR A 198 23.96 9.80 -12.87
N VAL A 199 23.80 8.68 -13.58
CA VAL A 199 22.58 8.33 -14.32
C VAL A 199 22.23 6.89 -13.97
N ASN A 200 21.10 6.70 -13.31
CA ASN A 200 20.60 5.41 -12.86
C ASN A 200 19.33 5.05 -13.63
N ALA A 201 19.14 3.75 -13.85
CA ALA A 201 17.96 3.19 -14.52
C ALA A 201 17.43 2.03 -13.69
N PHE A 202 16.13 2.04 -13.38
CA PHE A 202 15.50 0.94 -12.66
C PHE A 202 14.08 0.70 -13.16
N ALA A 203 13.64 -0.55 -13.06
CA ALA A 203 12.25 -0.90 -13.34
C ALA A 203 11.36 -0.28 -12.26
N SER A 204 10.38 0.53 -12.68
CA SER A 204 9.37 1.13 -11.79
C SER A 204 7.98 0.52 -11.97
N GLY A 205 7.87 -0.53 -12.79
CA GLY A 205 6.65 -1.27 -13.05
C GLY A 205 6.90 -2.41 -14.04
N LEU A 206 5.85 -3.16 -14.41
CA LEU A 206 5.97 -4.31 -15.32
C LEU A 206 6.48 -3.94 -16.72
N GLN A 207 6.26 -2.69 -17.15
CA GLN A 207 6.66 -2.19 -18.47
C GLN A 207 7.22 -0.75 -18.39
N GLU A 208 7.68 -0.33 -17.22
CA GLU A 208 8.15 1.02 -16.98
C GLU A 208 9.60 1.00 -16.48
N ILE A 209 10.43 1.82 -17.11
CA ILE A 209 11.81 2.10 -16.67
C ILE A 209 11.86 3.57 -16.28
N THR A 210 12.24 3.83 -15.04
CA THR A 210 12.53 5.17 -14.55
C THR A 210 14.01 5.45 -14.69
N LEU A 211 14.32 6.64 -15.22
CA LEU A 211 15.68 7.16 -15.32
C LEU A 211 15.84 8.34 -14.38
N GLN A 212 16.85 8.30 -13.52
CA GLN A 212 17.20 9.40 -12.64
C GLN A 212 18.63 9.84 -12.94
N ALA A 213 18.79 11.13 -13.22
CA ALA A 213 20.10 11.73 -13.43
C ALA A 213 20.34 12.82 -12.38
N PHE A 214 21.47 12.73 -11.69
CA PHE A 214 21.89 13.68 -10.67
C PHE A 214 23.15 14.41 -11.12
N GLY A 215 23.32 15.66 -10.67
CA GLY A 215 24.54 16.43 -10.89
C GLY A 215 24.79 16.90 -12.33
N LEU A 216 23.87 16.60 -13.26
CA LEU A 216 23.91 17.16 -14.60
C LEU A 216 23.64 18.67 -14.55
N GLY A 217 24.56 19.47 -15.10
CA GLY A 217 24.34 20.89 -15.32
C GLY A 217 23.15 21.17 -16.25
N LYS A 218 22.68 22.42 -16.31
CA LYS A 218 21.68 22.79 -17.32
C LYS A 218 22.27 22.61 -18.71
N GLY A 219 21.65 21.76 -19.53
CA GLY A 219 22.13 21.47 -20.88
C GLY A 219 21.24 20.48 -21.62
N ASN A 220 21.58 20.25 -22.88
CA ASN A 220 20.96 19.20 -23.68
C ASN A 220 21.81 17.93 -23.59
N TYR A 221 21.17 16.82 -23.24
CA TYR A 221 21.81 15.52 -23.12
C TYR A 221 21.21 14.55 -24.12
N ASN A 222 22.04 13.65 -24.65
CA ASN A 222 21.57 12.54 -25.48
C ASN A 222 21.47 11.30 -24.60
N LEU A 223 20.28 10.72 -24.54
CA LEU A 223 20.01 9.50 -23.82
C LEU A 223 19.74 8.39 -24.84
N GLN A 224 20.44 7.26 -24.68
CA GLN A 224 20.24 6.08 -25.50
C GLN A 224 19.97 4.88 -24.58
N ILE A 225 18.89 4.17 -24.85
CA ILE A 225 18.53 2.92 -24.17
C ILE A 225 18.72 1.82 -25.21
N PHE A 226 19.43 0.77 -24.83
CA PHE A 226 19.69 -0.38 -25.68
C PHE A 226 19.18 -1.64 -25.00
N ASP A 227 18.69 -2.59 -25.79
CA ASP A 227 18.45 -3.95 -25.32
C ASP A 227 19.77 -4.73 -25.11
N ILE A 228 19.68 -5.98 -24.65
CA ILE A 228 20.86 -6.85 -24.45
C ILE A 228 21.63 -7.15 -25.74
N SER A 229 21.03 -6.90 -26.90
CA SER A 229 21.66 -7.05 -28.23
C SER A 229 22.31 -5.75 -28.72
N GLY A 230 22.23 -4.67 -27.94
CA GLY A 230 22.80 -3.37 -28.27
C GLY A 230 21.97 -2.57 -29.27
N LYS A 231 20.67 -2.86 -29.38
CA LYS A 231 19.73 -2.16 -30.28
C LYS A 231 18.78 -1.23 -29.54
#